data_AF-A0A8I1MYD7-F1
#
_entry.id   AF-A0A8I1MYD7-F1
#
_cell.length_a   1.000
_cell.length_b   1.000
_cell.length_c   1.000
_cell.angle_alpha   90.00
_cell.angle_beta   90.00
_cell.angle_gamma   90.00
#
_symmetry.space_group_name_H-M   'P 1'
#
loop_
_entity.id
_entity.type
_entity.pdbx_description
1 polymer ?
#
loop_
_entity_poly.entity_id
_entity_poly.type
_entity_poly.pdbx_seq_one_letter_code
_entity_poly.pdbx_strand_id
1 'polypeptide(L)'
;MSNRMDRVRRFIAEKNLGGTDFSDCDDLIENGLIDSLRFVEFVLLIAELSGRTIELDNVNIDEFRTIDAIRAAYFSGADTELVEPK
;
A
#
# COMPACT_ATOMS: atom_id res chain seq x y z
N MET A 1 12.16 -15.81 -2.75
CA MET A 1 11.99 -14.43 -3.26
C MET A 1 10.63 -13.94 -2.79
N SER A 2 10.57 -13.09 -1.78
CA SER A 2 9.28 -12.55 -1.32
C SER A 2 8.85 -11.44 -2.28
N ASN A 3 7.72 -11.62 -2.96
CA ASN A 3 7.09 -10.56 -3.74
C ASN A 3 6.66 -9.44 -2.78
N ARG A 4 6.90 -8.17 -3.12
CA ARG A 4 6.53 -7.01 -2.28
C ARG A 4 5.04 -7.04 -1.92
N MET A 5 4.18 -7.44 -2.86
CA MET A 5 2.75 -7.61 -2.64
C MET A 5 2.38 -8.75 -1.66
N ASP A 6 3.19 -9.81 -1.58
CA ASP A 6 2.98 -10.88 -0.59
C ASP A 6 3.15 -10.35 0.83
N ARG A 7 4.11 -9.44 1.03
CA ARG A 7 4.34 -8.78 2.33
C ARG A 7 3.17 -7.88 2.71
N VAL A 8 2.64 -7.11 1.77
CA VAL A 8 1.45 -6.25 1.98
C VAL A 8 0.25 -7.12 2.36
N ARG A 9 -0.02 -8.18 1.59
CA ARG A 9 -1.14 -9.09 1.88
C ARG A 9 -1.00 -9.79 3.23
N ARG A 10 0.21 -10.22 3.57
CA ARG A 10 0.50 -10.86 4.85
C ARG A 10 0.32 -9.90 6.02
N PHE A 11 0.74 -8.64 5.89
CA PHE A 11 0.52 -7.63 6.92
C PHE A 11 -0.97 -7.47 7.23
N ILE A 12 -1.82 -7.43 6.20
CA ILE A 12 -3.27 -7.34 6.37
C ILE A 12 -3.83 -8.64 6.97
N ALA A 13 -3.42 -9.80 6.47
CA ALA A 13 -3.90 -11.10 6.92
C ALA A 13 -3.50 -11.45 8.35
N GLU A 14 -2.28 -11.14 8.79
CA GLU A 14 -1.80 -11.39 10.15
C GLU A 14 -2.59 -10.60 11.20
N LYS A 15 -3.13 -9.44 10.82
CA LYS A 15 -3.92 -8.58 11.71
C LYS A 15 -5.39 -8.95 11.74
N ASN A 16 -5.87 -9.65 10.71
CA ASN A 16 -7.22 -10.18 10.65
C ASN A 16 -7.20 -11.66 11.10
N LEU A 17 -7.57 -11.91 12.36
CA LEU A 17 -7.56 -13.21 13.06
C LEU A 17 -8.39 -14.35 12.41
N GLY A 18 -8.82 -14.21 11.15
CA GLY A 18 -9.61 -15.20 10.42
C GLY A 18 -9.16 -15.46 8.97
N GLY A 19 -8.06 -14.85 8.49
CA GLY A 19 -7.65 -14.99 7.10
C GLY A 19 -8.70 -14.42 6.15
N THR A 20 -8.94 -13.11 6.25
CA THR A 20 -9.88 -12.43 5.36
C THR A 20 -9.39 -12.54 3.92
N ASP A 21 -10.20 -13.19 3.08
CA ASP A 21 -10.01 -13.15 1.64
C ASP A 21 -10.54 -11.79 1.15
N PHE A 22 -9.63 -10.91 0.75
CA PHE A 22 -9.95 -9.61 0.18
C PHE A 22 -9.39 -9.51 -1.22
N SER A 23 -10.13 -8.88 -2.12
CA SER A 23 -9.71 -8.65 -3.49
C SER A 23 -8.74 -7.47 -3.59
N ASP A 24 -8.03 -7.38 -4.70
CA ASP A 24 -7.12 -6.24 -4.93
C ASP A 24 -7.89 -4.92 -5.09
N CYS A 25 -9.17 -4.98 -5.45
CA CYS A 25 -10.08 -3.85 -5.59
C CYS A 25 -10.91 -3.56 -4.31
N ASP A 26 -10.76 -4.38 -3.26
CA ASP A 26 -11.50 -4.18 -2.01
C ASP A 26 -10.94 -3.00 -1.21
N ASP A 27 -11.84 -2.23 -0.63
CA ASP A 27 -11.49 -1.07 0.19
C ASP A 27 -11.06 -1.53 1.59
N LEU A 28 -9.76 -1.49 1.84
CA LEU A 28 -9.10 -1.96 3.06
C LEU A 28 -9.52 -1.17 4.30
N ILE A 29 -9.89 0.10 4.12
CA ILE A 29 -10.25 0.99 5.22
C ILE A 29 -11.73 0.79 5.55
N GLU A 30 -12.60 0.83 4.54
CA GLU A 30 -14.05 0.63 4.72
C GLU A 30 -14.39 -0.79 5.19
N ASN A 31 -13.66 -1.81 4.72
CA ASN A 31 -13.84 -3.19 5.18
C ASN A 31 -13.28 -3.42 6.60
N GLY A 32 -12.68 -2.40 7.23
CA GLY A 32 -12.09 -2.51 8.57
C GLY A 32 -10.85 -3.40 8.60
N LEU A 33 -10.18 -3.59 7.47
CA LEU A 33 -8.92 -4.34 7.39
C LEU A 33 -7.73 -3.50 7.89
N ILE A 34 -7.83 -2.17 7.76
CA ILE A 34 -6.88 -1.18 8.23
C ILE A 34 -7.62 -0.12 9.06
N ASP A 35 -7.36 -0.09 10.36
CA ASP A 35 -7.79 1.01 11.24
C ASP A 35 -6.89 2.25 11.12
N SER A 36 -7.38 3.40 11.58
CA SER A 36 -6.65 4.68 11.58
C SER A 36 -5.27 4.63 12.25
N LEU A 37 -5.09 3.83 13.30
CA LEU A 37 -3.79 3.62 13.93
C LEU A 37 -2.85 2.74 13.08
N ARG A 38 -3.43 1.71 12.44
CA ARG A 38 -2.69 0.76 11.60
C ARG A 38 -2.32 1.35 10.25
N PHE A 39 -3.05 2.36 9.80
CA PHE A 39 -2.76 3.09 8.58
C PHE A 39 -1.33 3.65 8.57
N VAL A 40 -0.87 4.18 9.71
CA VAL A 40 0.50 4.71 9.83
C VAL A 40 1.54 3.60 9.61
N GLU A 41 1.37 2.44 10.27
CA GLU A 41 2.25 1.29 10.07
C GLU A 41 2.21 0.78 8.62
N PHE A 42 1.03 0.81 8.01
CA PHE A 42 0.82 0.37 6.64
C PHE A 42 1.54 1.29 5.65
N VAL A 43 1.40 2.61 5.77
CA VAL A 43 2.11 3.59 4.94
C VAL A 43 3.63 3.43 5.07
N LEU A 44 4.14 3.22 6.29
CA LEU A 44 5.57 2.99 6.52
C LEU A 44 6.06 1.69 5.83
N LEU A 45 5.26 0.63 5.87
CA LEU A 45 5.56 -0.61 5.16
C LEU A 45 5.60 -0.39 3.63
N ILE A 46 4.62 0.34 3.08
CA ILE A 46 4.61 0.67 1.64
C ILE A 46 5.82 1.52 1.27
N ALA A 47 6.18 2.52 2.08
CA ALA A 47 7.36 3.35 1.88
C ALA A 47 8.65 2.51 1.82
N GLU A 48 8.83 1.58 2.77
CA GLU A 48 9.97 0.65 2.80
C GLU A 48 9.99 -0.25 1.56
N LEU A 49 8.86 -0.88 1.21
CA LEU A 49 8.76 -1.81 0.08
C LEU A 49 8.90 -1.10 -1.28
N SER A 50 8.42 0.14 -1.37
CA SER A 50 8.51 0.99 -2.56
C SER A 50 9.89 1.65 -2.68
N GLY A 51 10.64 1.77 -1.59
CA GLY A 51 11.88 2.55 -1.54
C GLY A 51 11.67 4.05 -1.69
N ARG A 52 10.47 4.56 -1.35
CA ARG A 52 10.10 5.98 -1.48
C ARG A 52 9.80 6.57 -0.10
N THR A 53 10.07 7.86 0.07
CA THR A 53 9.63 8.60 1.26
C THR A 53 8.17 8.98 1.08
N ILE A 54 7.30 8.54 1.98
CA ILE A 54 5.88 8.90 1.99
C ILE A 54 5.61 9.79 3.19
N GLU A 55 5.09 10.99 2.94
CA GLU A 55 4.72 11.93 4.00
C GLU A 55 3.28 11.66 4.44
N LEU A 56 3.10 11.16 5.66
CA LEU A 56 1.79 10.84 6.24
C LEU A 56 0.82 12.03 6.29
N ASP A 57 1.33 13.25 6.33
CA ASP A 57 0.53 14.47 6.35
C ASP A 57 -0.05 14.81 4.97
N ASN A 58 0.66 14.43 3.90
CA ASN A 58 0.32 14.73 2.51
C ASN A 58 -0.06 13.47 1.72
N VAL A 59 -0.28 12.36 2.42
CA VAL A 59 -0.60 11.08 1.80
C VAL A 59 -2.06 11.09 1.35
N ASN A 60 -2.30 10.70 0.09
CA ASN A 60 -3.66 10.58 -0.40
C ASN A 60 -4.23 9.23 0.04
N ILE A 61 -5.20 9.25 0.95
CA ILE A 61 -5.82 8.05 1.51
C ILE A 61 -6.43 7.14 0.42
N ASP A 62 -6.89 7.72 -0.70
CA ASP A 62 -7.41 6.96 -1.83
C ASP A 62 -6.38 6.03 -2.47
N GLU A 63 -5.09 6.38 -2.40
CA GLU A 63 -4.00 5.53 -2.88
C GLU A 63 -3.76 4.31 -1.99
N PHE A 64 -4.34 4.28 -0.78
CA PHE A 64 -4.20 3.21 0.21
C PHE A 64 -5.50 2.47 0.48
N ARG A 65 -6.62 2.94 -0.10
CA ARG A 65 -7.91 2.27 -0.02
C ARG A 65 -7.85 0.87 -0.61
N THR A 66 -7.17 0.67 -1.73
CA THR A 66 -7.14 -0.63 -2.43
C THR A 66 -5.72 -1.06 -2.75
N ILE A 67 -5.49 -2.37 -2.84
CA ILE A 67 -4.19 -2.91 -3.24
C ILE A 67 -3.83 -2.49 -4.67
N ASP A 68 -4.83 -2.39 -5.55
CA ASP A 68 -4.62 -1.91 -6.91
C ASP A 68 -4.13 -0.46 -6.95
N ALA A 69 -4.73 0.43 -6.15
CA ALA A 69 -4.30 1.83 -6.05
C ALA A 69 -2.87 1.94 -5.51
N ILE A 70 -2.54 1.16 -4.47
CA ILE A 70 -1.17 1.12 -3.92
C ILE A 70 -0.20 0.63 -4.99
N ARG A 71 -0.58 -0.42 -5.73
CA ARG A 71 0.23 -0.95 -6.82
C ARG A 71 0.45 0.10 -7.90
N ALA A 72 -0.59 0.82 -8.30
CA ALA A 72 -0.53 1.87 -9.31
C ALA A 72 0.34 3.06 -8.87
N ALA A 73 0.16 3.54 -7.64
CA ALA A 73 0.86 4.71 -7.12
C ALA A 73 2.33 4.44 -6.76
N TYR A 74 2.58 3.33 -6.05
CA TYR A 74 3.89 3.06 -5.43
C TYR A 74 4.70 1.98 -6.17
N PHE A 75 4.04 0.99 -6.77
CA PHE A 75 4.72 -0.15 -7.40
C PHE A 75 4.67 -0.18 -8.93
N SER A 76 3.99 0.76 -9.59
CA SER A 76 3.88 0.82 -11.06
C SER A 76 5.12 1.43 -11.73
N GLY A 77 6.09 1.91 -10.94
CA GLY A 77 7.28 2.62 -11.41
C GLY A 77 8.52 1.75 -11.63
N ALA A 78 8.41 0.66 -12.39
CA ALA A 78 9.53 0.26 -13.21
C ALA A 78 9.38 1.03 -14.53
N ASP A 79 10.09 2.16 -14.65
CA ASP A 79 10.19 3.02 -15.85
C ASP A 79 9.07 4.05 -16.06
N THR A 80 9.28 5.27 -15.56
CA THR A 80 8.99 6.46 -16.37
C THR A 80 10.11 7.47 -16.12
N GLU A 81 11.09 7.42 -17.01
CA GLU A 81 11.81 8.53 -17.63
C GLU A 81 11.99 9.83 -16.82
N LEU A 82 13.26 10.13 -16.54
CA LEU A 82 13.82 11.46 -16.37
C LEU A 82 13.30 12.41 -17.46
N VAL A 83 12.42 13.35 -17.13
CA VAL A 83 12.20 14.54 -17.95
C VAL A 83 12.76 15.74 -17.20
N GLU A 84 14.04 16.01 -17.44
CA GLU A 84 14.61 17.35 -17.26
C GLU A 84 14.25 18.17 -18.50
N PRO A 85 13.41 19.22 -18.42
CA PRO A 85 13.36 20.23 -19.45
C PRO A 85 14.56 21.16 -19.29
N LYS A 86 15.37 21.19 -20.36
CA LYS A 86 16.52 22.05 -20.65
C LYS A 86 16.31 23.54 -20.37
#